data_AF-A0A7R9Q0H5-F1
#
_entry.id   AF-A0A7R9Q0H5-F1
#
_cell.length_a   1.000
_cell.length_b   1.000
_cell.length_c   1.000
_cell.angle_alpha   90.00
_cell.angle_beta   90.00
_cell.angle_gamma   90.00
#
_symmetry.space_group_name_H-M   'P 1'
#
loop_
_entity.id
_entity.type
_entity.pdbx_description
1 polymer ?
#
loop_
_entity_poly.entity_id
_entity_poly.type
_entity_poly.pdbx_seq_one_letter_code
_entity_poly.pdbx_strand_id
1 'polypeptide(L)'
;MCCENEKCCFDKRAAPEQIQCFYGLVGSGDKNKMPHYTVKQVDKVTATLKPAIASMPRYLQKPDPKADPKDGPIIFPELDLQITYFKNEYFVIEIKPTKDNETEDYQIPTGLKKFDKNETIHSSSKPSDAEITLVSTTKANCKDCFMLSVKRRNGSQIIFNTGDFTPFLYSRGLIEITTLLPNEYIYGLGQSPSRSFKHNMSYPEVCQYLYT
;
A
#
# COMPACT_ATOMS: atom_id res chain seq x y z
N MET A 1 26.33 1.46 -6.49
CA MET A 1 25.11 1.03 -7.20
C MET A 1 24.18 0.35 -6.20
N CYS A 2 23.30 1.11 -5.55
CA CYS A 2 22.32 0.55 -4.60
C CYS A 2 21.09 -0.04 -5.30
N CYS A 3 20.75 0.46 -6.51
CA CYS A 3 19.52 0.10 -7.22
C CYS A 3 19.46 -1.38 -7.67
N GLU A 4 20.50 -1.86 -8.35
CA GLU A 4 20.50 -3.22 -8.92
C GLU A 4 20.51 -4.32 -7.85
N ASN A 5 20.97 -4.01 -6.64
CA ASN A 5 21.04 -4.95 -5.52
C ASN A 5 19.67 -5.24 -4.87
N GLU A 6 18.68 -4.37 -5.07
CA GLU A 6 17.38 -4.42 -4.38
C GLU A 6 16.22 -4.90 -5.26
N LYS A 7 16.53 -5.58 -6.37
CA LYS A 7 15.55 -6.00 -7.39
C LYS A 7 14.80 -4.83 -8.04
N CYS A 8 15.35 -3.63 -7.96
CA CYS A 8 14.87 -2.48 -8.70
C CYS A 8 15.48 -2.43 -10.11
N CYS A 9 14.82 -1.71 -11.00
CA CYS A 9 15.28 -1.35 -12.32
C CYS A 9 15.97 0.02 -12.27
N PHE A 10 17.05 0.17 -13.04
CA PHE A 10 17.79 1.43 -13.16
C PHE A 10 17.68 2.00 -14.57
N ASP A 11 17.17 3.22 -14.72
CA ASP A 11 17.15 3.94 -15.99
C ASP A 11 18.33 4.90 -16.10
N LYS A 12 19.32 4.53 -16.93
CA LYS A 12 20.51 5.33 -17.22
C LYS A 12 20.22 6.61 -18.01
N ARG A 13 19.03 6.71 -18.62
CA ARG A 13 18.62 7.86 -19.46
C ARG A 13 17.77 8.87 -18.70
N ALA A 14 17.34 8.55 -17.49
CA ALA A 14 16.53 9.42 -16.67
C ALA A 14 17.34 10.67 -16.26
N ALA A 15 16.74 11.85 -16.44
CA ALA A 15 17.32 13.11 -16.02
C ALA A 15 17.48 13.16 -14.48
N PRO A 16 18.34 14.03 -13.92
CA PRO A 16 18.60 14.10 -12.47
C PRO A 16 17.35 14.28 -11.60
N GLU A 17 16.34 14.97 -12.12
CA GLU A 17 15.04 15.23 -11.47
C GLU A 17 14.04 14.07 -11.60
N GLN A 18 14.34 13.07 -12.41
CA GLN A 18 13.50 11.90 -12.63
C GLN A 18 13.93 10.73 -11.73
N ILE A 19 12.98 9.86 -11.41
CA ILE A 19 13.25 8.65 -10.65
C ILE A 19 14.13 7.71 -11.49
N GLN A 20 15.40 7.59 -11.13
CA GLN A 20 16.35 6.72 -11.83
C GLN A 20 16.28 5.26 -11.39
N CYS A 21 15.80 5.01 -10.15
CA CYS A 21 15.67 3.67 -9.58
C CYS A 21 14.23 3.40 -9.16
N PHE A 22 13.60 2.38 -9.72
CA PHE A 22 12.18 2.09 -9.53
C PHE A 22 11.91 0.58 -9.53
N TYR A 23 10.76 0.17 -8.97
CA TYR A 23 10.35 -1.24 -9.00
C TYR A 23 10.11 -1.74 -10.43
N GLY A 24 10.59 -2.93 -10.74
CA GLY A 24 10.39 -3.52 -12.07
C GLY A 24 8.92 -3.85 -12.35
N LEU A 25 8.41 -3.44 -13.51
CA LEU A 25 7.02 -3.72 -13.91
C LEU A 25 6.85 -5.18 -14.34
N VAL A 26 5.75 -5.82 -13.92
CA VAL A 26 5.40 -7.21 -14.29
C VAL A 26 5.08 -7.29 -15.79
N GLY A 27 5.94 -7.89 -16.60
CA GLY A 27 5.67 -8.14 -18.03
C GLY A 27 6.81 -7.75 -18.99
N SER A 28 7.80 -7.00 -18.53
CA SER A 28 8.97 -6.56 -19.33
C SER A 28 10.00 -7.67 -19.62
N GLY A 29 9.64 -8.96 -19.53
CA GLY A 29 10.60 -10.08 -19.61
C GLY A 29 11.49 -10.26 -18.36
N ASP A 30 11.56 -9.24 -17.51
CA ASP A 30 12.21 -9.24 -16.20
C ASP A 30 11.25 -9.78 -15.11
N LYS A 31 10.87 -11.06 -15.26
CA LYS A 31 9.71 -11.70 -14.61
C LYS A 31 9.76 -11.82 -13.06
N ASN A 32 10.78 -11.31 -12.38
CA ASN A 32 11.10 -11.67 -10.98
C ASN A 32 11.23 -10.50 -9.98
N LYS A 33 10.77 -9.29 -10.30
CA LYS A 33 11.33 -8.09 -9.64
C LYS A 33 10.37 -7.16 -8.90
N MET A 34 9.05 -7.35 -8.96
CA MET A 34 8.14 -6.53 -8.15
C MET A 34 7.76 -7.22 -6.83
N PRO A 35 8.00 -6.58 -5.68
CA PRO A 35 7.48 -7.03 -4.40
C PRO A 35 5.96 -7.12 -4.46
N HIS A 36 5.42 -8.28 -4.08
CA HIS A 36 3.98 -8.49 -4.10
C HIS A 36 3.51 -9.41 -2.98
N TYR A 37 2.23 -9.30 -2.70
CA TYR A 37 1.50 -10.20 -1.82
C TYR A 37 0.56 -11.05 -2.66
N THR A 38 0.31 -12.29 -2.23
CA THR A 38 -0.78 -13.11 -2.73
C THR A 38 -1.99 -12.98 -1.83
N VAL A 39 -3.19 -13.07 -2.41
CA VAL A 39 -4.47 -12.91 -1.73
C VAL A 39 -5.15 -14.25 -1.63
N LYS A 40 -5.52 -14.63 -0.41
CA LYS A 40 -6.48 -15.69 -0.16
C LYS A 40 -7.76 -15.04 0.38
N GLN A 41 -8.72 -14.81 -0.51
CA GLN A 41 -10.00 -14.25 -0.11
C GLN A 41 -10.80 -15.29 0.69
N VAL A 42 -11.27 -14.89 1.87
CA VAL A 42 -12.01 -15.77 2.79
C VAL A 42 -13.51 -15.57 2.56
N ASP A 43 -13.95 -14.33 2.44
CA ASP A 43 -15.32 -13.95 2.06
C ASP A 43 -15.34 -12.63 1.27
N LYS A 44 -16.52 -12.00 1.11
CA LYS A 44 -16.66 -10.75 0.34
C LYS A 44 -15.98 -9.54 0.99
N VAL A 45 -15.64 -9.61 2.27
CA VAL A 45 -15.13 -8.51 3.09
C VAL A 45 -13.84 -8.85 3.84
N THR A 46 -13.41 -10.11 3.83
CA THR A 46 -12.18 -10.55 4.49
C THR A 46 -11.23 -11.28 3.54
N ALA A 47 -9.93 -11.02 3.69
CA ALA A 47 -8.88 -11.71 2.96
C ALA A 47 -7.61 -11.82 3.78
N THR A 48 -6.81 -12.85 3.50
CA THR A 48 -5.46 -13.01 4.05
C THR A 48 -4.44 -12.69 2.97
N LEU A 49 -3.43 -11.88 3.30
CA LEU A 49 -2.33 -11.53 2.41
C LEU A 49 -1.04 -12.23 2.84
N LYS A 50 -0.31 -12.82 1.89
CA LYS A 50 1.00 -13.42 2.13
C LYS A 50 2.07 -12.80 1.25
N PRO A 51 3.20 -12.33 1.82
CA PRO A 51 4.28 -11.80 1.01
C PRO A 51 4.92 -12.91 0.19
N ALA A 52 5.15 -12.67 -1.10
CA ALA A 52 6.05 -13.50 -1.88
C ALA A 52 7.49 -13.11 -1.51
N ILE A 53 8.05 -13.72 -0.46
CA ILE A 53 9.37 -13.38 0.10
C ILE A 53 10.46 -13.32 -0.98
N ALA A 54 10.47 -14.28 -1.90
CA ALA A 54 11.41 -14.33 -3.01
C ALA A 54 11.30 -13.14 -4.00
N SER A 55 10.24 -12.34 -3.95
CA SER A 55 10.06 -11.11 -4.75
C SER A 55 10.45 -9.84 -4.00
N MET A 56 10.55 -9.88 -2.67
CA MET A 56 10.85 -8.70 -1.85
C MET A 56 12.28 -8.19 -2.08
N PRO A 57 12.59 -6.91 -1.79
CA PRO A 57 13.97 -6.40 -1.75
C PRO A 57 14.82 -7.18 -0.74
N ARG A 58 16.15 -7.17 -0.86
CA ARG A 58 17.05 -7.95 0.01
C ARG A 58 16.95 -7.50 1.46
N TYR A 59 16.82 -6.20 1.69
CA TYR A 59 16.65 -5.64 3.04
C TYR A 59 15.34 -6.10 3.73
N LEU A 60 14.36 -6.63 2.98
CA LEU A 60 13.11 -7.19 3.53
C LEU A 60 13.07 -8.74 3.53
N GLN A 61 14.01 -9.41 2.85
CA GLN A 61 14.03 -10.88 2.73
C GLN A 61 14.63 -11.59 3.95
N LYS A 62 15.50 -10.92 4.69
CA LYS A 62 16.19 -11.49 5.86
C LYS A 62 15.89 -10.61 7.08
N PRO A 63 14.85 -10.93 7.86
CA PRO A 63 14.80 -10.44 9.22
C PRO A 63 15.96 -11.09 9.95
N ASP A 64 17.03 -10.34 10.25
CA ASP A 64 17.97 -10.81 11.26
C ASP A 64 17.15 -10.91 12.56
N PRO A 65 17.00 -12.10 13.17
CA PRO A 65 16.23 -12.26 14.39
C PRO A 65 16.79 -11.47 15.58
N LYS A 66 18.02 -10.95 15.43
CA LYS A 66 18.72 -10.12 16.42
C LYS A 66 18.87 -8.65 15.97
N ALA A 67 18.41 -8.29 14.78
CA ALA A 67 18.39 -6.90 14.36
C ALA A 67 17.49 -6.10 15.29
N ASP A 68 18.04 -5.04 15.88
CA ASP A 68 17.25 -3.98 16.50
C ASP A 68 16.26 -3.47 15.42
N PRO A 69 14.99 -3.15 15.72
CA PRO A 69 14.10 -2.46 14.79
C PRO A 69 14.72 -1.19 14.14
N LYS A 70 15.78 -0.64 14.75
CA LYS A 70 16.64 0.41 14.15
C LYS A 70 17.49 -0.04 12.97
N ASP A 71 17.76 -1.34 12.83
CA ASP A 71 18.64 -1.93 11.82
C ASP A 71 17.93 -2.19 10.48
N GLY A 72 16.59 -2.08 10.43
CA GLY A 72 15.84 -2.11 9.17
C GLY A 72 14.42 -2.68 9.29
N PRO A 73 13.62 -2.57 8.22
CA PRO A 73 12.24 -3.01 8.24
C PRO A 73 12.09 -4.54 8.24
N ILE A 74 11.14 -5.06 9.01
CA ILE A 74 10.90 -6.51 9.16
C ILE A 74 9.53 -6.88 8.57
N ILE A 75 9.52 -7.71 7.52
CA ILE A 75 8.27 -8.10 6.86
C ILE A 75 7.45 -9.06 7.72
N PHE A 76 6.13 -8.82 7.81
CA PHE A 76 5.23 -9.73 8.50
C PHE A 76 4.92 -10.95 7.61
N PRO A 77 4.88 -12.16 8.18
CA PRO A 77 4.69 -13.39 7.39
C PRO A 77 3.26 -13.52 6.82
N GLU A 78 2.30 -12.82 7.41
CA GLU A 78 0.89 -12.87 7.03
C GLU A 78 0.16 -11.63 7.54
N LEU A 79 -0.78 -11.11 6.75
CA LEU A 79 -1.63 -9.98 7.11
C LEU A 79 -3.11 -10.34 6.94
N ASP A 80 -3.96 -9.81 7.81
CA ASP A 80 -5.41 -9.79 7.69
C ASP A 80 -5.85 -8.49 7.02
N LEU A 81 -6.73 -8.61 6.03
CA LEU A 81 -7.44 -7.50 5.40
C LEU A 81 -8.93 -7.62 5.71
N GLN A 82 -9.52 -6.53 6.22
CA GLN A 82 -10.94 -6.43 6.51
C GLN A 82 -11.55 -5.18 5.87
N ILE A 83 -12.66 -5.35 5.15
CA ILE A 83 -13.48 -4.30 4.58
C ILE A 83 -14.70 -4.11 5.49
N THR A 84 -14.92 -2.89 5.96
CA THR A 84 -16.12 -2.53 6.75
C THR A 84 -16.87 -1.43 6.01
N TYR A 85 -18.12 -1.71 5.64
CA TYR A 85 -19.02 -0.72 5.06
C TYR A 85 -19.86 -0.10 6.18
N PHE A 86 -19.73 1.21 6.39
CA PHE A 86 -20.50 1.94 7.39
C PHE A 86 -21.74 2.60 6.77
N LYS A 87 -21.57 3.23 5.60
CA LYS A 87 -22.62 3.90 4.81
C LYS A 87 -22.39 3.65 3.32
N ASN A 88 -23.30 4.10 2.46
CA ASN A 88 -23.14 3.97 1.01
C ASN A 88 -21.86 4.64 0.51
N GLU A 89 -21.50 5.76 1.12
CA GLU A 89 -20.38 6.64 0.75
C GLU A 89 -19.17 6.52 1.70
N TYR A 90 -19.23 5.64 2.70
CA TYR A 90 -18.17 5.49 3.70
C TYR A 90 -17.88 4.03 4.02
N PHE A 91 -16.64 3.63 3.76
CA PHE A 91 -16.09 2.33 4.08
C PHE A 91 -14.66 2.47 4.59
N VAL A 92 -14.18 1.45 5.28
CA VAL A 92 -12.80 1.34 5.77
C VAL A 92 -12.23 0.02 5.31
N ILE A 93 -10.98 0.05 4.84
CA ILE A 93 -10.17 -1.13 4.59
C ILE A 93 -9.04 -1.13 5.62
N GLU A 94 -9.05 -2.10 6.51
CA GLU A 94 -8.04 -2.27 7.55
C GLU A 94 -7.12 -3.42 7.13
N ILE A 95 -5.80 -3.19 7.11
CA ILE A 95 -4.78 -4.23 6.90
C ILE A 95 -3.89 -4.26 8.15
N LYS A 96 -3.68 -5.44 8.73
CA LYS A 96 -2.85 -5.63 9.93
C LYS A 96 -2.18 -7.00 9.96
N PRO A 97 -1.08 -7.20 10.71
CA PRO A 97 -0.49 -8.51 10.90
C PRO A 97 -1.47 -9.50 11.57
N THR A 98 -1.45 -10.79 11.16
CA THR A 98 -2.32 -11.83 11.77
C THR A 98 -1.81 -12.27 13.14
N LYS A 99 -0.49 -12.23 13.32
CA LYS A 99 0.20 -12.44 14.59
C LYS A 99 1.21 -11.32 14.74
N ASP A 100 0.98 -10.43 15.68
CA ASP A 100 2.07 -9.62 16.19
C ASP A 100 2.80 -10.48 17.20
N ASN A 101 3.90 -11.13 16.78
CA ASN A 101 4.71 -11.95 17.69
C ASN A 101 5.53 -11.09 18.68
N GLU A 102 5.27 -9.78 18.76
CA GLU A 102 5.87 -8.91 19.76
C GLU A 102 4.89 -8.69 20.91
N THR A 103 5.25 -9.29 22.05
CA THR A 103 5.03 -8.79 23.41
C THR A 103 4.52 -7.35 23.44
N GLU A 104 3.30 -7.15 23.95
CA GLU A 104 2.72 -5.99 24.70
C GLU A 104 3.19 -4.53 24.49
N ASP A 105 4.16 -4.22 23.63
CA ASP A 105 5.00 -3.01 23.65
C ASP A 105 4.74 -2.10 22.45
N TYR A 106 4.14 -2.62 21.37
CA TYR A 106 3.50 -1.80 20.33
C TYR A 106 2.01 -1.65 20.62
N GLN A 107 1.67 -1.18 21.82
CA GLN A 107 0.34 -0.63 22.05
C GLN A 107 0.26 0.67 21.27
N ILE A 108 -0.62 0.72 20.27
CA ILE A 108 -1.13 1.99 19.75
C ILE A 108 -1.47 2.84 20.98
N PRO A 109 -0.83 4.02 21.20
CA PRO A 109 -1.02 4.78 22.42
C PRO A 109 -2.50 4.92 22.69
N THR A 110 -2.95 4.38 23.82
CA THR A 110 -4.37 4.29 24.22
C THR A 110 -5.05 5.65 24.35
N GLY A 111 -4.31 6.75 24.18
CA GLY A 111 -4.80 8.13 24.09
C GLY A 111 -5.00 8.67 22.66
N LEU A 112 -4.52 8.01 21.60
CA LEU A 112 -5.06 8.24 20.26
C LEU A 112 -6.43 7.58 20.28
N LYS A 113 -7.49 8.39 20.30
CA LYS A 113 -8.83 7.89 19.96
C LYS A 113 -8.65 7.04 18.70
N LYS A 114 -8.78 5.71 18.79
CA LYS A 114 -9.18 4.90 17.63
C LYS A 114 -10.29 5.73 17.03
N PHE A 115 -10.12 6.26 15.80
CA PHE A 115 -11.09 7.15 15.15
C PHE A 115 -12.47 6.68 15.58
N ASP A 116 -13.11 7.48 16.44
CA ASP A 116 -14.14 7.01 17.36
C ASP A 116 -15.18 6.27 16.51
N LYS A 117 -15.13 4.93 16.50
CA LYS A 117 -15.92 4.07 15.60
C LYS A 117 -17.38 4.04 16.09
N ASN A 118 -17.86 5.15 16.65
CA ASN A 118 -19.22 5.38 17.11
C ASN A 118 -20.22 5.43 15.94
N GLU A 119 -19.76 5.23 14.70
CA GLU A 119 -20.64 4.85 13.61
C GLU A 119 -21.08 3.38 13.81
N THR A 120 -22.34 3.20 14.16
CA THR A 120 -22.99 1.90 14.18
C THR A 120 -22.83 1.24 12.81
N ILE A 121 -22.21 0.06 12.78
CA ILE A 121 -22.18 -0.81 11.60
C ILE A 121 -23.64 -0.99 11.17
N HIS A 122 -24.00 -0.51 9.98
CA HIS A 122 -25.37 -0.61 9.51
C HIS A 122 -25.70 -2.08 9.29
N SER A 123 -26.50 -2.67 10.18
CA SER A 123 -26.95 -4.07 10.10
C SER A 123 -27.87 -4.33 8.90
N SER A 124 -28.31 -3.28 8.21
CA SER A 124 -29.05 -3.32 6.95
C SER A 124 -28.14 -3.05 5.74
N SER A 125 -26.89 -3.52 5.78
CA SER A 125 -25.81 -3.29 4.81
C SER A 125 -26.29 -3.27 3.36
N LYS A 126 -26.67 -2.08 2.89
CA LYS A 126 -26.77 -1.80 1.46
C LYS A 126 -25.33 -1.84 0.94
N PRO A 127 -25.08 -2.44 -0.23
CA PRO A 127 -23.75 -2.39 -0.83
C PRO A 127 -23.36 -0.91 -0.99
N SER A 128 -22.13 -0.57 -0.58
CA SER A 128 -21.59 0.76 -0.84
C SER A 128 -21.71 1.10 -2.33
N ASP A 129 -21.81 2.38 -2.63
CA ASP A 129 -21.69 2.90 -4.00
C ASP A 129 -20.27 2.70 -4.57
N ALA A 130 -19.38 2.08 -3.80
CA ALA A 130 -18.11 1.52 -4.24
C ALA A 130 -18.20 0.01 -4.55
N GLU A 131 -17.49 -0.38 -5.60
CA GLU A 131 -17.11 -1.75 -5.92
C GLU A 131 -15.62 -1.90 -5.57
N ILE A 132 -15.30 -2.85 -4.69
CA ILE A 132 -13.93 -3.09 -4.22
C ILE A 132 -13.43 -4.42 -4.81
N THR A 133 -12.24 -4.40 -5.40
CA THR A 133 -11.55 -5.57 -5.94
C THR A 133 -10.18 -5.69 -5.29
N LEU A 134 -9.82 -6.89 -4.84
CA LEU A 134 -8.57 -7.16 -4.10
C LEU A 134 -7.53 -7.97 -4.89
N VAL A 135 -7.92 -8.53 -6.03
CA VAL A 135 -7.08 -9.42 -6.83
C VAL A 135 -6.78 -8.76 -8.17
N SER A 136 -5.52 -8.85 -8.58
CA SER A 136 -5.06 -8.41 -9.89
C SER A 136 -5.84 -9.12 -11.00
N THR A 137 -6.44 -8.36 -11.91
CA THR A 137 -7.19 -8.91 -13.06
C THR A 137 -6.35 -9.03 -14.33
N THR A 138 -5.14 -8.44 -14.37
CA THR A 138 -4.35 -8.36 -15.62
C THR A 138 -2.94 -8.94 -15.53
N LYS A 139 -2.41 -9.28 -14.34
CA LYS A 139 -1.10 -9.95 -14.21
C LYS A 139 -1.14 -11.36 -14.79
N ALA A 140 -0.71 -11.50 -16.04
CA ALA A 140 -0.59 -12.78 -16.73
C ALA A 140 0.24 -13.84 -15.96
N ASN A 141 1.14 -13.40 -15.07
CA ASN A 141 2.05 -14.28 -14.32
C ASN A 141 1.73 -14.37 -12.82
N CYS A 142 0.69 -13.70 -12.31
CA CYS A 142 0.33 -13.75 -10.89
C CYS A 142 -1.16 -13.50 -10.69
N LYS A 143 -1.95 -14.55 -10.93
CA LYS A 143 -3.42 -14.52 -10.87
C LYS A 143 -3.95 -14.13 -9.49
N ASP A 144 -3.24 -14.52 -8.43
CA ASP A 144 -3.68 -14.29 -7.04
C ASP A 144 -2.92 -13.13 -6.39
N CYS A 145 -2.25 -12.28 -7.17
CA CYS A 145 -1.55 -11.12 -6.63
C CYS A 145 -2.52 -10.08 -6.08
N PHE A 146 -2.15 -9.49 -4.95
CA PHE A 146 -2.86 -8.39 -4.34
C PHE A 146 -2.82 -7.15 -5.23
N MET A 147 -4.00 -6.57 -5.43
CA MET A 147 -4.23 -5.27 -6.03
C MET A 147 -5.50 -4.72 -5.40
N LEU A 148 -5.44 -3.52 -4.82
CA LEU A 148 -6.64 -2.87 -4.29
C LEU A 148 -7.16 -1.85 -5.30
N SER A 149 -8.36 -2.10 -5.82
CA SER A 149 -9.11 -1.17 -6.65
C SER A 149 -10.44 -0.84 -6.00
N VAL A 150 -10.78 0.45 -5.97
CA VAL A 150 -12.07 0.99 -5.57
C VAL A 150 -12.66 1.74 -6.76
N LYS A 151 -13.80 1.27 -7.22
CA LYS A 151 -14.52 1.83 -8.36
C LYS A 151 -15.88 2.36 -7.92
N ARG A 152 -16.24 3.57 -8.34
CA ARG A 152 -17.60 4.09 -8.15
C ARG A 152 -18.57 3.29 -9.03
N ARG A 153 -19.62 2.71 -8.44
CA ARG A 153 -20.67 1.98 -9.17
C ARG A 153 -21.34 2.87 -10.20
N ASN A 154 -21.73 4.08 -9.78
CA ASN A 154 -22.27 5.09 -10.67
C ASN A 154 -21.14 5.72 -11.51
N GLY A 155 -21.24 5.62 -12.83
CA GLY A 155 -20.25 6.19 -13.76
C GLY A 155 -18.95 5.39 -13.93
N SER A 156 -18.77 4.27 -13.21
CA SER A 156 -17.66 3.33 -13.40
C SER A 156 -16.23 3.89 -13.26
N GLN A 157 -16.06 5.07 -12.65
CA GLN A 157 -14.75 5.67 -12.43
C GLN A 157 -13.99 4.97 -11.29
N ILE A 158 -12.73 4.61 -11.53
CA ILE A 158 -11.82 4.11 -10.49
C ILE A 158 -11.28 5.31 -9.70
N ILE A 159 -11.43 5.27 -8.37
CA ILE A 159 -11.08 6.38 -7.47
C ILE A 159 -9.90 6.07 -6.54
N PHE A 160 -9.57 4.78 -6.39
CA PHE A 160 -8.36 4.32 -5.73
C PHE A 160 -7.90 3.07 -6.46
N ASN A 161 -6.63 3.02 -6.86
CA ASN A 161 -6.10 1.87 -7.58
C ASN A 161 -4.63 1.72 -7.26
N THR A 162 -4.24 0.72 -6.49
CA THR A 162 -2.83 0.39 -6.34
C THR A 162 -2.21 -0.01 -7.68
N GLY A 163 -3.02 -0.48 -8.63
CA GLY A 163 -2.56 -0.87 -9.96
C GLY A 163 -1.78 -2.17 -9.94
N ASP A 164 -1.61 -2.75 -11.13
CA ASP A 164 -0.93 -4.02 -11.30
C ASP A 164 0.61 -3.89 -11.28
N PHE A 165 1.12 -2.66 -11.22
CA PHE A 165 2.55 -2.37 -11.39
C PHE A 165 3.19 -1.52 -10.29
N THR A 166 2.50 -1.34 -9.16
CA THR A 166 3.11 -0.70 -7.99
C THR A 166 3.31 -1.72 -6.87
N PRO A 167 4.35 -1.55 -6.04
CA PRO A 167 4.49 -2.37 -4.83
C PRO A 167 3.39 -2.04 -3.82
N PHE A 168 3.14 -3.02 -2.97
CA PHE A 168 2.57 -2.83 -1.65
C PHE A 168 3.56 -3.46 -0.68
N LEU A 169 4.03 -2.72 0.31
CA LEU A 169 4.95 -3.21 1.34
C LEU A 169 4.34 -2.95 2.71
N TYR A 170 4.32 -3.98 3.54
CA TYR A 170 3.87 -3.86 4.93
C TYR A 170 4.85 -4.62 5.82
N SER A 171 5.61 -3.84 6.59
CA SER A 171 6.64 -4.32 7.50
C SER A 171 6.66 -3.47 8.77
N ARG A 172 7.27 -3.99 9.83
CA ARG A 172 7.63 -3.18 10.98
C ARG A 172 8.63 -2.12 10.54
N GLY A 173 8.34 -0.84 10.80
CA GLY A 173 9.22 0.28 10.42
C GLY A 173 9.06 0.81 8.99
N LEU A 174 8.28 0.15 8.12
CA LEU A 174 7.98 0.64 6.77
C LEU A 174 6.63 0.12 6.27
N ILE A 175 5.74 1.04 5.92
CA ILE A 175 4.51 0.75 5.17
C ILE A 175 4.54 1.62 3.92
N GLU A 176 4.45 0.98 2.76
CA GLU A 176 4.41 1.66 1.46
C GLU A 176 3.17 1.22 0.69
N ILE A 177 2.41 2.21 0.23
CA ILE A 177 1.27 2.03 -0.65
C ILE A 177 1.25 3.16 -1.67
N THR A 178 1.00 2.80 -2.93
CA THR A 178 0.82 3.76 -4.02
C THR A 178 -0.61 3.65 -4.53
N THR A 179 -1.14 4.73 -5.08
CA THR A 179 -2.43 4.72 -5.77
C THR A 179 -2.40 5.59 -7.02
N LEU A 180 -2.97 5.10 -8.10
CA LEU A 180 -3.23 5.84 -9.32
C LEU A 180 -4.50 6.66 -9.12
N LEU A 181 -4.40 7.97 -9.32
CA LEU A 181 -5.49 8.90 -9.12
C LEU A 181 -6.25 9.14 -10.44
N PRO A 182 -7.57 9.40 -10.37
CA PRO A 182 -8.38 9.65 -11.56
C PRO A 182 -8.06 10.97 -12.28
N ASN A 183 -7.41 11.92 -11.60
CA ASN A 183 -6.98 13.19 -12.14
C ASN A 183 -5.88 13.83 -11.28
N GLU A 184 -5.33 14.95 -11.74
CA GLU A 184 -4.26 15.72 -11.10
C GLU A 184 -4.73 16.77 -10.08
N TYR A 185 -6.01 16.80 -9.71
CA TYR A 185 -6.56 17.81 -8.80
C TYR A 185 -6.56 17.30 -7.35
N ILE A 186 -5.44 17.47 -6.66
CA ILE A 186 -5.26 17.08 -5.25
C ILE A 186 -5.19 18.33 -4.37
N TYR A 187 -5.85 18.26 -3.20
CA TYR A 187 -5.87 19.30 -2.18
C TYR A 187 -5.69 18.65 -0.79
N GLY A 188 -5.09 19.35 0.18
CA GLY A 188 -4.91 18.85 1.56
C GLY A 188 -3.45 18.50 1.90
N LEU A 189 -3.23 17.35 2.58
CA LEU A 189 -1.91 16.78 2.98
C LEU A 189 -1.18 17.40 4.19
N GLY A 190 -1.89 18.16 5.03
CA GLY A 190 -1.40 18.57 6.36
C GLY A 190 -0.66 19.92 6.39
N GLN A 191 -0.09 20.26 7.54
CA GLN A 191 0.60 21.54 7.77
C GLN A 191 1.99 21.55 7.13
N SER A 192 2.04 21.67 5.82
CA SER A 192 3.20 22.18 5.12
C SER A 192 2.88 23.60 4.64
N PRO A 193 3.84 24.54 4.67
CA PRO A 193 3.69 25.79 3.93
C PRO A 193 3.74 25.49 2.42
N SER A 194 2.66 24.90 1.91
CA SER A 194 2.48 24.75 0.47
C SER A 194 2.40 26.13 -0.17
N ARG A 195 3.11 26.31 -1.28
CA ARG A 195 3.06 27.57 -2.06
C ARG A 195 1.73 27.73 -2.81
N SER A 196 0.99 26.65 -3.02
CA SER A 196 -0.29 26.63 -3.74
C SER A 196 -1.33 25.70 -3.11
N PHE A 197 -2.61 26.05 -3.24
CA PHE A 197 -3.70 25.22 -2.70
C PHE A 197 -3.88 23.88 -3.46
N LYS A 198 -3.74 23.91 -4.79
CA LYS A 198 -3.62 22.70 -5.63
C LYS A 198 -2.19 22.19 -5.56
N HIS A 199 -2.01 20.89 -5.33
CA HIS A 199 -0.69 20.23 -5.37
C HIS A 199 -0.15 20.13 -6.80
N ASN A 200 1.15 20.33 -6.96
CA ASN A 200 1.81 20.18 -8.26
C ASN A 200 2.23 18.73 -8.50
N MET A 201 1.57 18.05 -9.44
CA MET A 201 1.83 16.65 -9.77
C MET A 201 2.95 16.43 -10.79
N SER A 202 3.61 17.49 -11.26
CA SER A 202 4.66 17.39 -12.28
C SER A 202 6.01 16.95 -11.72
N TYR A 203 6.20 17.04 -10.40
CA TYR A 203 7.45 16.67 -9.72
C TYR A 203 7.15 15.89 -8.44
N PRO A 204 7.99 14.92 -8.05
CA PRO A 204 7.89 14.27 -6.76
C PRO A 204 8.17 15.30 -5.66
N GLU A 205 7.14 15.78 -5.00
CA GLU A 205 7.30 16.59 -3.79
C GLU A 205 7.71 15.66 -2.63
N VAL A 206 8.93 15.84 -2.14
CA VAL A 206 9.34 15.24 -0.87
C VAL A 206 8.88 16.19 0.23
N CYS A 207 7.92 15.76 1.05
CA CYS A 207 7.59 16.45 2.29
C CYS A 207 8.77 16.33 3.26
N GLN A 208 9.78 17.18 3.08
CA GLN A 208 10.86 17.33 4.05
C GLN A 208 10.35 18.17 5.21
N TYR A 209 10.28 17.58 6.39
CA TYR A 209 10.25 18.37 7.62
C TYR A 209 11.60 19.09 7.71
N LEU A 210 11.61 20.38 7.36
CA LEU A 210 12.71 21.27 7.72
C LEU A 210 12.63 21.46 9.23
N TYR A 211 13.28 20.60 9.99
CA TYR A 211 13.67 20.93 11.36
C TYR A 211 14.76 22.00 11.24
N THR A 212 14.36 23.27 11.36
CA THR A 212 15.26 24.40 11.57
C THR A 212 15.76 24.44 13.00
#